data_AF-A0A352SZ75-F1
#
_entry.id   AF-A0A352SZ75-F1
#
_cell.length_a   1.000
_cell.length_b   1.000
_cell.length_c   1.000
_cell.angle_alpha   90.00
_cell.angle_beta   90.00
_cell.angle_gamma   90.00
#
_symmetry.space_group_name_H-M   'P 1'
#
loop_
_entity.id
_entity.type
_entity.pdbx_description
1 polymer ?
#
loop_
_entity_poly.entity_id
_entity_poly.type
_entity_poly.pdbx_seq_one_letter_code
_entity_poly.pdbx_strand_id
1 'polypeptide(L)'
;MIMLMDAFLGINFLQQLKDMYAESFQMTKDMLSGMPAGMQNENIDKVIKTYDEMGPMIISFISNIFPAVLIVSSVATAYVNYMVAFKFAKRFSITVRPHEGIAYFSFPRTFMTAIAVMMLLSYLLGVFGIDAGIIQTNLIMILFIAMYLQGFAVTKFFVLRSRMSIGYKRISLFMLLFISLFMIPGLAFAVALAGLVDLAIDLRKINRTV
;
A
#
# COMPACT_ATOMS: atom_id res chain seq x y z
N MET A 1 -1.28 -1.39 19.58
CA MET A 1 0.04 -0.84 19.96
C MET A 1 0.06 0.68 19.88
N ILE A 2 -0.39 1.32 18.79
CA ILE A 2 -0.39 2.80 18.66
C ILE A 2 -1.35 3.50 19.64
N MET A 3 -2.59 3.02 19.80
CA MET A 3 -3.49 3.55 20.85
C MET A 3 -2.97 3.32 22.28
N LEU A 4 -2.15 2.28 22.48
CA LEU A 4 -1.49 2.03 23.76
C LEU A 4 -0.29 2.96 23.97
N MET A 5 0.46 3.30 22.91
CA MET A 5 1.53 4.30 22.96
C MET A 5 0.97 5.71 23.18
N ASP A 6 -0.16 6.06 22.58
CA ASP A 6 -0.85 7.33 22.84
C ASP A 6 -1.31 7.42 24.30
N ALA A 7 -1.92 6.35 24.83
CA ALA A 7 -2.37 6.29 26.23
C ALA A 7 -1.23 6.22 27.27
N PHE A 8 -0.09 5.59 26.96
CA PHE A 8 1.03 5.43 27.91
C PHE A 8 2.15 6.48 27.77
N LEU A 9 2.39 7.01 26.56
CA LEU A 9 3.48 7.95 26.29
C LEU A 9 2.99 9.37 26.03
N GLY A 10 1.68 9.59 25.83
CA GLY A 10 1.11 10.89 25.50
C GLY A 10 1.52 11.41 24.11
N ILE A 11 2.04 10.53 23.25
CA ILE A 11 2.53 10.89 21.91
C ILE A 11 1.49 10.49 20.87
N ASN A 12 0.80 11.48 20.32
CA ASN A 12 -0.03 11.30 19.15
C ASN A 12 0.85 11.28 17.89
N PHE A 13 1.33 10.08 17.53
CA PHE A 13 2.22 9.87 16.37
C PHE A 13 1.66 10.45 15.07
N LEU A 14 0.34 10.35 14.86
CA LEU A 14 -0.30 10.90 13.68
C LEU A 14 -0.20 12.44 13.66
N GLN A 15 -0.42 13.10 14.80
CA GLN A 15 -0.25 14.54 14.92
C GLN A 15 1.21 14.96 14.72
N GLN A 16 2.16 14.26 15.36
CA GLN A 16 3.58 14.53 15.20
C GLN A 16 4.03 14.41 13.73
N LEU A 17 3.51 13.41 13.01
CA LEU A 17 3.78 13.25 11.58
C LEU A 17 3.24 14.44 10.78
N LYS A 18 2.02 14.91 11.05
CA LYS A 18 1.44 16.09 10.38
C LYS A 18 2.26 17.35 10.66
N ASP A 19 2.66 17.56 11.91
CA ASP A 19 3.42 18.75 12.32
C ASP A 19 4.78 18.78 11.63
N MET A 20 5.48 17.63 11.56
CA MET A 20 6.75 17.50 10.83
C MET A 20 6.60 17.85 9.33
N TYR A 21 5.53 17.40 8.67
CA TYR A 21 5.26 17.77 7.28
C TYR A 21 4.89 19.25 7.13
N ALA A 22 4.08 19.79 8.04
CA ALA A 22 3.71 21.21 8.04
C ALA A 22 4.95 22.11 8.21
N GLU A 23 5.83 21.77 9.15
CA GLU A 23 7.10 22.47 9.38
C GLU A 23 8.03 22.37 8.15
N SER A 24 8.12 21.20 7.51
CA SER A 24 8.92 21.02 6.29
C SER A 24 8.43 21.89 5.14
N PHE A 25 7.10 22.02 4.98
CA PHE A 25 6.51 22.92 3.98
C PHE A 25 6.77 24.38 4.30
N GLN A 26 6.61 24.77 5.56
CA GLN A 26 6.89 26.13 6.01
C GLN A 26 8.36 26.51 5.83
N MET A 27 9.29 25.63 6.21
CA MET A 27 10.73 25.84 6.02
C MET A 27 11.09 26.05 4.54
N THR A 28 10.47 25.28 3.65
CA THR A 28 10.67 25.43 2.20
C THR A 28 10.13 26.78 1.70
N LYS A 29 8.96 27.21 2.20
CA LYS A 29 8.37 28.51 1.88
C LYS A 29 9.21 29.68 2.39
N ASP A 30 9.73 29.59 3.60
CA ASP A 30 10.58 30.62 4.21
C ASP A 30 11.91 30.75 3.45
N MET A 31 12.50 29.64 3.03
CA MET A 31 13.70 29.64 2.19
C MET A 31 13.46 30.31 0.83
N LEU A 32 12.32 30.03 0.19
CA LEU A 32 11.96 30.59 -1.12
C LEU A 32 11.60 32.08 -1.03
N SER A 33 10.86 32.48 -0.01
CA SER A 33 10.48 33.89 0.21
C SER A 33 11.66 34.76 0.67
N GLY A 34 12.63 34.17 1.37
CA GLY A 34 13.88 34.83 1.77
C GLY A 34 14.91 35.00 0.66
N MET A 35 14.65 34.54 -0.58
CA MET A 35 15.59 34.71 -1.68
C MET A 35 15.77 36.20 -2.06
N PRO A 36 16.99 36.64 -2.40
CA PRO A 36 17.25 38.01 -2.85
C PRO A 36 16.37 38.42 -4.04
N ALA A 37 15.92 39.68 -4.05
CA ALA A 37 15.00 40.22 -5.06
C ALA A 37 15.46 40.05 -6.53
N GLY A 38 16.76 39.89 -6.79
CA GLY A 38 17.31 39.60 -8.13
C GLY A 38 17.11 38.16 -8.62
N MET A 39 16.72 37.24 -7.74
CA MET A 39 16.34 35.86 -8.08
C MET A 39 14.84 35.60 -7.95
N GLN A 40 14.10 36.52 -7.31
CA GLN A 40 12.63 36.49 -7.27
C GLN A 40 12.09 36.77 -8.67
N ASN A 41 11.54 35.74 -9.30
CA ASN A 41 10.83 35.82 -10.55
C ASN A 41 9.44 35.19 -10.39
N GLU A 42 8.58 35.37 -11.39
CA GLU A 42 7.22 34.82 -11.42
C GLU A 42 7.17 33.29 -11.15
N ASN A 43 8.27 32.56 -11.42
CA ASN A 43 8.33 31.13 -11.14
C ASN A 43 8.45 30.84 -9.64
N ILE A 44 9.14 31.67 -8.86
CA ILE A 44 9.24 31.50 -7.39
C ILE A 44 7.88 31.73 -6.73
N ASP A 45 7.14 32.76 -7.16
CA ASP A 45 5.80 33.03 -6.64
C ASP A 45 4.81 31.90 -6.97
N LYS A 46 4.91 31.32 -8.18
CA LYS A 46 4.13 30.14 -8.58
C LYS A 46 4.47 28.92 -7.73
N VAL A 47 5.74 28.68 -7.43
CA VAL A 47 6.17 27.58 -6.57
C VAL A 47 5.65 27.77 -5.14
N ILE A 48 5.76 28.98 -4.57
CA ILE A 48 5.22 29.28 -3.24
C ILE A 48 3.71 29.04 -3.18
N LYS A 49 2.95 29.52 -4.18
CA LYS A 49 1.50 29.25 -4.25
C LYS A 49 1.18 27.76 -4.34
N THR A 50 1.97 27.01 -5.11
CA THR A 50 1.81 25.55 -5.22
C THR A 50 1.98 24.89 -3.84
N TYR A 51 2.96 25.31 -3.05
CA TYR A 51 3.14 24.81 -1.68
C TYR A 51 1.99 25.17 -0.74
N ASP A 52 1.44 26.39 -0.85
CA ASP A 52 0.28 26.82 -0.05
C ASP A 52 -0.98 26.00 -0.35
N GLU A 53 -1.18 25.62 -1.61
CA GLU A 53 -2.31 24.79 -2.03
C GLU A 53 -2.10 23.30 -1.71
N MET A 54 -0.88 22.78 -1.92
CA MET A 54 -0.58 21.36 -1.74
C MET A 54 -0.32 20.96 -0.28
N GLY A 55 0.23 21.84 0.54
CA GLY A 55 0.60 21.54 1.93
C GLY A 55 -0.57 21.02 2.76
N PRO A 56 -1.69 21.77 2.87
CA PRO A 56 -2.88 21.32 3.59
C PRO A 56 -3.49 20.04 3.01
N MET A 57 -3.45 19.87 1.68
CA MET A 57 -3.95 18.67 1.02
C MET A 57 -3.14 17.44 1.42
N ILE A 58 -1.81 17.53 1.41
CA ILE A 58 -0.92 16.44 1.80
C ILE A 58 -1.08 16.09 3.29
N ILE A 59 -1.19 17.10 4.15
CA ILE A 59 -1.42 16.89 5.59
C ILE A 59 -2.77 16.19 5.85
N SER A 60 -3.82 16.59 5.12
CA SER A 60 -5.12 15.92 5.17
C SER A 60 -5.03 14.48 4.65
N PHE A 61 -4.32 14.27 3.54
CA PHE A 61 -4.12 12.96 2.93
C PHE A 61 -3.46 11.96 3.89
N ILE A 62 -2.45 12.40 4.66
CA ILE A 62 -1.81 11.58 5.71
C ILE A 62 -2.87 11.01 6.66
N SER A 63 -3.79 11.83 7.15
CA SER A 63 -4.88 11.38 8.04
C SER A 63 -5.76 10.33 7.38
N ASN A 64 -6.08 10.55 6.10
CA ASN A 64 -7.03 9.72 5.37
C ASN A 64 -6.47 8.35 5.03
N ILE A 65 -5.16 8.23 4.76
CA ILE A 65 -4.53 6.93 4.43
C ILE A 65 -3.97 6.19 5.64
N PHE A 66 -3.80 6.88 6.77
CA PHE A 66 -3.15 6.32 7.96
C PHE A 66 -3.76 4.98 8.39
N PRO A 67 -5.09 4.81 8.47
CA PRO A 67 -5.68 3.53 8.86
C PRO A 67 -5.30 2.36 7.92
N ALA A 68 -5.33 2.56 6.61
CA ALA A 68 -4.93 1.55 5.63
C ALA A 68 -3.45 1.21 5.74
N VAL A 69 -2.58 2.21 5.94
CA VAL A 69 -1.15 1.99 6.19
C VAL A 69 -0.94 1.14 7.45
N LEU A 70 -1.71 1.35 8.52
CA LEU A 70 -1.65 0.52 9.72
C LEU A 70 -2.08 -0.93 9.46
N ILE A 71 -3.13 -1.14 8.68
CA ILE A 71 -3.59 -2.48 8.32
C ILE A 71 -2.53 -3.20 7.50
N VAL A 72 -2.01 -2.56 6.45
CA VAL A 72 -1.00 -3.14 5.55
C VAL A 72 0.30 -3.43 6.29
N SER A 73 0.78 -2.49 7.11
CA SER A 73 1.99 -2.69 7.93
C SER A 73 1.81 -3.81 8.95
N SER A 74 0.61 -3.98 9.53
CA SER A 74 0.31 -5.09 10.44
C SER A 74 0.39 -6.44 9.72
N VAL A 75 -0.17 -6.54 8.51
CA VAL A 75 -0.09 -7.76 7.69
C VAL A 75 1.37 -8.06 7.29
N ALA A 76 2.12 -7.04 6.86
CA ALA A 76 3.53 -7.20 6.52
C ALA A 76 4.36 -7.66 7.74
N THR A 77 4.11 -7.08 8.91
CA THR A 77 4.77 -7.46 10.16
C THR A 77 4.43 -8.89 10.56
N ALA A 78 3.16 -9.30 10.45
CA ALA A 78 2.75 -10.68 10.69
C ALA A 78 3.46 -11.67 9.76
N TYR A 79 3.63 -11.32 8.48
CA TYR A 79 4.39 -12.14 7.54
C TYR A 79 5.87 -12.26 7.90
N VAL A 80 6.53 -11.14 8.26
CA VAL A 80 7.93 -11.15 8.72
C VAL A 80 8.07 -11.98 10.00
N ASN A 81 7.16 -11.82 10.97
CA ASN A 81 7.16 -12.62 12.19
C ASN A 81 7.04 -14.11 11.89
N TYR A 82 6.16 -14.50 10.96
CA TYR A 82 6.04 -15.88 10.52
C TYR A 82 7.34 -16.40 9.89
N MET A 83 8.00 -15.63 9.02
CA MET A 83 9.29 -16.01 8.42
C MET A 83 10.38 -16.23 9.47
N VAL A 84 10.46 -15.33 10.46
CA VAL A 84 11.41 -15.43 11.57
C VAL A 84 11.10 -16.68 12.40
N ALA A 85 9.84 -16.83 12.83
CA ALA A 85 9.39 -17.98 13.61
C ALA A 85 9.67 -19.31 12.89
N PHE A 86 9.40 -19.39 11.58
CA PHE A 86 9.70 -20.57 10.77
C PHE A 86 11.20 -20.90 10.76
N LYS A 87 12.07 -19.90 10.64
CA LYS A 87 13.53 -20.08 10.67
C LYS A 87 14.00 -20.60 12.04
N PHE A 88 13.45 -20.09 13.13
CA PHE A 88 13.73 -20.59 14.48
C PHE A 88 13.19 -22.00 14.69
N ALA A 89 11.95 -22.28 14.31
CA ALA A 89 11.35 -23.61 14.43
C ALA A 89 12.18 -24.69 13.72
N LYS A 90 12.66 -24.39 12.51
CA LYS A 90 13.57 -25.28 11.76
C LYS A 90 14.89 -25.53 12.51
N ARG A 91 15.43 -24.52 13.20
CA ARG A 91 16.64 -24.66 14.03
C ARG A 91 16.43 -25.58 15.24
N PHE A 92 15.21 -25.63 15.77
CA PHE A 92 14.85 -26.47 16.92
C PHE A 92 14.19 -27.81 16.53
N SER A 93 14.28 -28.22 15.26
CA SER A 93 13.65 -29.45 14.75
C SER A 93 12.13 -29.52 15.00
N ILE A 94 11.47 -28.37 15.14
CA ILE A 94 10.02 -28.27 15.22
C ILE A 94 9.48 -28.33 13.79
N THR A 95 8.58 -29.27 13.54
CA THR A 95 7.97 -29.44 12.22
C THR A 95 6.91 -28.36 12.00
N VAL A 96 7.19 -27.40 11.13
CA VAL A 96 6.24 -26.37 10.69
C VAL A 96 5.99 -26.54 9.20
N ARG A 97 4.74 -26.38 8.75
CA ARG A 97 4.40 -26.46 7.33
C ARG A 97 5.17 -25.36 6.57
N PRO A 98 5.96 -25.70 5.53
CA PRO A 98 6.66 -24.69 4.75
C PRO A 98 5.65 -23.83 3.98
N HIS A 99 6.01 -22.57 3.73
CA HIS A 99 5.23 -21.73 2.84
C HIS A 99 5.35 -22.26 1.40
N GLU A 100 4.25 -22.33 0.66
CA GLU A 100 4.26 -22.73 -0.77
C GLU A 100 4.86 -21.64 -1.67
N GLY A 101 5.07 -20.44 -1.12
CA GLY A 101 5.67 -19.30 -1.78
C GLY A 101 4.64 -18.40 -2.47
N ILE A 102 5.04 -17.14 -2.69
CA ILE A 102 4.14 -16.08 -3.21
C ILE A 102 3.46 -16.47 -4.53
N ALA A 103 4.06 -17.33 -5.37
CA ALA A 103 3.44 -17.76 -6.64
C ALA A 103 2.10 -18.49 -6.45
N TYR A 104 1.89 -19.11 -5.28
CA TYR A 104 0.68 -19.85 -4.93
C TYR A 104 -0.20 -19.10 -3.92
N PHE A 105 0.17 -17.87 -3.56
CA PHE A 105 -0.66 -17.02 -2.72
C PHE A 105 -1.94 -16.63 -3.47
N SER A 106 -3.10 -16.86 -2.86
CA SER A 106 -4.40 -16.41 -3.38
C SER A 106 -5.27 -15.92 -2.24
N PHE A 107 -5.97 -14.80 -2.44
CA PHE A 107 -7.05 -14.42 -1.53
C PHE A 107 -8.23 -15.42 -1.64
N PRO A 108 -8.99 -15.63 -0.56
CA PRO A 108 -10.22 -16.42 -0.66
C PRO A 108 -11.24 -15.72 -1.57
N ARG A 109 -12.08 -16.48 -2.27
CA ARG A 109 -13.12 -15.91 -3.15
C ARG A 109 -14.07 -14.96 -2.41
N THR A 110 -14.28 -15.20 -1.12
CA THR A 110 -15.08 -14.35 -0.24
C THR A 110 -14.44 -12.98 0.06
N PHE A 111 -13.16 -12.77 -0.26
CA PHE A 111 -12.51 -11.48 -0.08
C PHE A 111 -13.16 -10.40 -0.95
N MET A 112 -13.44 -10.71 -2.21
CA MET A 112 -14.12 -9.80 -3.15
C MET A 112 -15.51 -9.42 -2.66
N THR A 113 -16.28 -10.41 -2.21
CA THR A 113 -17.63 -10.16 -1.71
C THR A 113 -17.59 -9.35 -0.41
N ALA A 114 -16.66 -9.63 0.50
CA ALA A 114 -16.48 -8.85 1.72
C ALA A 114 -16.15 -7.38 1.43
N ILE A 115 -15.20 -7.10 0.53
CA ILE A 115 -14.84 -5.73 0.14
C ILE A 115 -16.04 -5.03 -0.52
N ALA A 116 -16.74 -5.69 -1.44
CA ALA A 116 -17.91 -5.12 -2.11
C ALA A 116 -19.02 -4.77 -1.11
N VAL A 117 -19.32 -5.64 -0.15
CA VAL A 117 -20.30 -5.39 0.91
C VAL A 117 -19.85 -4.23 1.79
N MET A 118 -18.58 -4.18 2.20
CA MET A 118 -18.07 -3.06 3.00
C MET A 118 -18.13 -1.73 2.26
N MET A 119 -17.84 -1.71 0.96
CA MET A 119 -18.01 -0.50 0.14
C MET A 119 -19.47 -0.09 0.01
N LEU A 120 -20.39 -1.04 -0.19
CA LEU A 120 -21.82 -0.76 -0.24
C LEU A 120 -22.33 -0.18 1.07
N LEU A 121 -21.96 -0.79 2.21
CA LEU A 121 -22.29 -0.27 3.54
C LEU A 121 -21.74 1.13 3.74
N SER A 122 -20.49 1.37 3.35
CA SER A 122 -19.86 2.68 3.43
C SER A 122 -20.56 3.73 2.57
N TYR A 123 -21.12 3.35 1.42
CA TYR A 123 -21.93 4.25 0.60
C TYR A 123 -23.27 4.57 1.27
N LEU A 124 -23.94 3.56 1.84
CA LEU A 124 -25.21 3.75 2.56
C LEU A 124 -25.05 4.67 3.77
N LEU A 125 -23.94 4.60 4.50
CA LEU A 125 -23.65 5.54 5.60
C LEU A 125 -23.66 7.00 5.13
N GLY A 126 -23.16 7.27 3.92
CA GLY A 126 -23.21 8.59 3.31
C GLY A 126 -24.64 9.10 3.08
N VAL A 127 -25.56 8.20 2.71
CA VAL A 127 -26.99 8.52 2.55
C VAL A 127 -27.62 8.95 3.89
N PHE A 128 -27.16 8.39 5.00
CA PHE A 128 -27.60 8.77 6.35
C PHE A 128 -26.89 10.01 6.92
N GLY A 129 -26.12 10.73 6.10
CA GLY A 129 -25.40 11.95 6.52
C GLY A 129 -24.11 11.67 7.32
N ILE A 130 -23.65 10.42 7.36
CA ILE A 130 -22.37 10.05 7.98
C ILE A 130 -21.28 10.15 6.91
N ASP A 131 -20.32 11.06 7.07
CA ASP A 131 -19.18 11.17 6.16
C ASP A 131 -18.32 9.89 6.23
N ALA A 132 -18.45 9.06 5.21
CA ALA A 132 -17.74 7.80 5.07
C ALA A 132 -16.57 7.90 4.07
N GLY A 133 -16.18 9.09 3.63
CA GLY A 133 -15.13 9.28 2.62
C GLY A 133 -13.77 8.67 3.03
N ILE A 134 -13.43 8.78 4.31
CA ILE A 134 -12.23 8.15 4.89
C ILE A 134 -12.33 6.62 4.79
N ILE A 135 -13.47 6.04 5.14
CA ILE A 135 -13.69 4.58 5.08
C ILE A 135 -13.55 4.09 3.64
N GLN A 136 -14.19 4.77 2.69
CA GLN A 136 -14.13 4.42 1.26
C GLN A 136 -12.68 4.47 0.74
N THR A 137 -11.94 5.53 1.06
CA THR A 137 -10.56 5.71 0.62
C THR A 137 -9.65 4.60 1.17
N ASN A 138 -9.80 4.24 2.45
CA ASN A 138 -9.04 3.15 3.05
C ASN A 138 -9.40 1.79 2.45
N LEU A 139 -10.69 1.51 2.20
CA LEU A 139 -11.12 0.26 1.57
C LEU A 139 -10.57 0.12 0.15
N ILE A 140 -10.62 1.19 -0.65
CA ILE A 140 -10.06 1.20 -2.01
C ILE A 140 -8.54 0.98 -1.96
N MET A 141 -7.83 1.63 -1.02
CA MET A 141 -6.39 1.45 -0.86
C MET A 141 -6.03 0.00 -0.49
N ILE A 142 -6.76 -0.60 0.48
CA ILE A 142 -6.56 -2.00 0.88
C ILE A 142 -6.83 -2.93 -0.29
N LEU A 143 -7.93 -2.71 -1.03
CA LEU A 143 -8.27 -3.49 -2.22
C LEU A 143 -7.15 -3.39 -3.26
N PHE A 144 -6.67 -2.18 -3.56
CA PHE A 144 -5.61 -1.97 -4.53
C PHE A 144 -4.33 -2.72 -4.14
N ILE A 145 -3.89 -2.61 -2.88
CA ILE A 145 -2.68 -3.29 -2.39
C ILE A 145 -2.86 -4.81 -2.41
N ALA A 146 -4.03 -5.32 -2.00
CA ALA A 146 -4.35 -6.74 -2.06
C ALA A 146 -4.33 -7.25 -3.51
N MET A 147 -4.96 -6.54 -4.44
CA MET A 147 -4.99 -6.92 -5.85
C MET A 147 -3.62 -6.81 -6.51
N TYR A 148 -2.81 -5.82 -6.14
CA TYR A 148 -1.42 -5.73 -6.60
C TYR A 148 -0.59 -6.93 -6.13
N LEU A 149 -0.72 -7.33 -4.86
CA LEU A 149 -0.03 -8.52 -4.32
C LEU A 149 -0.48 -9.80 -5.02
N GLN A 150 -1.80 -9.97 -5.23
CA GLN A 150 -2.38 -11.07 -6.00
C GLN A 150 -1.85 -11.08 -7.44
N GLY A 151 -1.83 -9.92 -8.10
CA GLY A 151 -1.33 -9.76 -9.46
C GLY A 151 0.15 -10.12 -9.59
N PHE A 152 0.96 -9.68 -8.64
CA PHE A 152 2.36 -10.07 -8.59
C PHE A 152 2.54 -11.58 -8.38
N ALA A 153 1.69 -12.21 -7.55
CA ALA A 153 1.66 -13.66 -7.39
C ALA A 153 1.34 -14.38 -8.71
N VAL A 154 0.38 -13.86 -9.49
CA VAL A 154 0.03 -14.34 -10.84
C VAL A 154 1.21 -14.23 -11.80
N THR A 155 1.83 -13.05 -11.88
CA THR A 155 2.99 -12.86 -12.78
C THR A 155 4.13 -13.80 -12.39
N LYS A 156 4.43 -13.91 -11.10
CA LYS A 156 5.45 -14.84 -10.59
C LYS A 156 5.15 -16.29 -10.97
N PHE A 157 3.89 -16.73 -10.86
CA PHE A 157 3.48 -18.08 -11.22
C PHE A 157 3.75 -18.42 -12.69
N PHE A 158 3.37 -17.53 -13.61
CA PHE A 158 3.61 -17.76 -15.04
C PHE A 158 5.09 -17.62 -15.42
N VAL A 159 5.82 -16.67 -14.82
CA VAL A 159 7.27 -16.53 -15.04
C VAL A 159 8.03 -17.77 -14.56
N LEU A 160 7.64 -18.38 -13.43
CA LEU A 160 8.29 -19.61 -12.96
C LEU A 160 8.09 -20.80 -13.91
N ARG A 161 6.94 -20.87 -14.58
CA ARG A 161 6.60 -21.92 -15.57
C ARG A 161 7.12 -21.65 -16.98
N SER A 162 7.66 -20.47 -17.23
CA SER A 162 8.24 -20.15 -18.54
C SER A 162 9.54 -20.92 -18.80
N ARG A 163 9.93 -21.04 -20.07
CA ARG A 163 11.19 -21.67 -20.50
C ARG A 163 12.43 -20.79 -20.25
N MET A 164 12.29 -19.65 -19.58
CA MET A 164 13.39 -18.72 -19.32
C MET A 164 14.43 -19.33 -18.37
N SER A 165 15.68 -18.89 -18.48
CA SER A 165 16.72 -19.25 -17.50
C SER A 165 16.39 -18.64 -16.12
N ILE A 166 16.94 -19.23 -15.05
CA ILE A 166 16.68 -18.79 -13.68
C ILE A 166 17.08 -17.33 -13.45
N GLY A 167 18.15 -16.86 -14.10
CA GLY A 167 18.62 -15.48 -14.02
C GLY A 167 17.63 -14.51 -14.63
N TYR A 168 17.17 -14.78 -15.85
CA TYR A 168 16.18 -13.95 -16.54
C TYR A 168 14.85 -13.89 -15.78
N LYS A 169 14.41 -15.01 -15.17
CA LYS A 169 13.21 -15.03 -14.32
C LYS A 169 13.31 -14.08 -13.12
N ARG A 170 14.47 -14.02 -12.47
CA ARG A 170 14.69 -13.13 -11.31
C ARG A 170 14.73 -11.67 -11.74
N ILE A 171 15.47 -11.38 -12.81
CA ILE A 171 15.59 -10.02 -13.35
C ILE A 171 14.24 -9.50 -13.82
N SER A 172 13.45 -10.31 -14.54
CA SER A 172 12.15 -9.87 -15.04
C SER A 172 11.16 -9.56 -13.91
N LEU A 173 11.12 -10.37 -12.85
CA LEU A 173 10.27 -10.11 -11.69
C LEU A 173 10.73 -8.88 -10.90
N PHE A 174 12.04 -8.68 -10.75
CA PHE A 174 12.59 -7.49 -10.12
C PHE A 174 12.25 -6.24 -10.93
N MET A 175 12.47 -6.26 -12.25
CA MET A 175 12.16 -5.14 -13.14
C MET A 175 10.67 -4.83 -13.15
N LEU A 176 9.80 -5.84 -13.18
CA LEU A 176 8.35 -5.64 -13.08
C LEU A 176 7.99 -4.90 -11.78
N LEU A 177 8.52 -5.36 -10.64
CA LEU A 177 8.26 -4.74 -9.33
C LEU A 177 8.79 -3.31 -9.28
N PHE A 178 10.02 -3.10 -9.73
CA PHE A 178 10.67 -1.78 -9.72
C PHE A 178 9.94 -0.79 -10.63
N ILE A 179 9.67 -1.17 -11.89
CA ILE A 179 9.02 -0.29 -12.86
C ILE A 179 7.59 0.02 -12.44
N SER A 180 6.84 -0.98 -11.96
CA SER A 180 5.44 -0.76 -11.56
C SER A 180 5.30 0.16 -10.35
N LEU A 181 6.21 0.07 -9.37
CA LEU A 181 6.12 0.89 -8.15
C LEU A 181 6.72 2.29 -8.31
N PHE A 182 7.83 2.43 -9.04
CA PHE A 182 8.63 3.67 -9.01
C PHE A 182 8.64 4.46 -10.32
N MET A 183 8.35 3.83 -11.45
CA MET A 183 8.51 4.47 -12.77
C MET A 183 7.17 4.73 -13.45
N ILE A 184 6.29 3.73 -13.47
CA ILE A 184 5.05 3.76 -14.25
C ILE A 184 3.88 3.33 -13.36
N PRO A 185 3.17 4.27 -12.71
CA PRO A 185 2.02 3.96 -11.87
C PRO A 185 0.93 3.16 -12.62
N GLY A 186 0.73 3.44 -13.91
CA GLY A 186 -0.20 2.69 -14.77
C GLY A 186 0.11 1.19 -14.85
N LEU A 187 1.38 0.80 -14.73
CA LEU A 187 1.77 -0.61 -14.72
C LEU A 187 1.37 -1.29 -13.39
N ALA A 188 1.42 -0.58 -12.25
CA ALA A 188 0.91 -1.12 -11.00
C ALA A 188 -0.60 -1.40 -11.08
N PHE A 189 -1.37 -0.52 -11.73
CA PHE A 189 -2.78 -0.79 -12.00
C PHE A 189 -2.98 -2.02 -12.88
N ALA A 190 -2.19 -2.18 -13.95
CA ALA A 190 -2.27 -3.37 -14.80
C ALA A 190 -1.96 -4.67 -14.02
N VAL A 191 -0.96 -4.65 -13.14
CA VAL A 191 -0.65 -5.78 -12.24
C VAL A 191 -1.82 -6.04 -11.31
N ALA A 192 -2.38 -5.01 -10.66
CA ALA A 192 -3.54 -5.16 -9.79
C ALA A 192 -4.75 -5.74 -10.52
N LEU A 193 -5.03 -5.30 -11.74
CA LEU A 193 -6.08 -5.87 -12.59
C LEU A 193 -5.84 -7.35 -12.89
N ALA A 194 -4.61 -7.77 -13.16
CA ALA A 194 -4.30 -9.18 -13.33
C ALA A 194 -4.60 -10.00 -12.06
N GLY A 195 -4.37 -9.42 -10.88
CA GLY A 195 -4.75 -10.00 -9.60
C GLY A 195 -6.26 -10.14 -9.43
N LEU A 196 -7.01 -9.10 -9.78
CA LEU A 196 -8.47 -9.10 -9.77
C LEU A 196 -9.04 -10.19 -10.68
N VAL A 197 -8.52 -10.31 -11.91
CA VAL A 197 -8.95 -11.33 -12.87
C VAL A 197 -8.65 -12.74 -12.36
N ASP A 198 -7.44 -12.97 -11.81
CA ASP A 198 -7.10 -14.27 -11.23
C ASP A 198 -8.01 -14.64 -10.05
N LEU A 199 -8.40 -13.68 -9.21
CA LEU A 199 -9.33 -13.95 -8.12
C LEU A 199 -10.75 -14.28 -8.61
N ALA A 200 -11.18 -13.66 -9.72
CA ALA A 200 -12.50 -13.86 -10.31
C ALA A 200 -12.65 -15.19 -11.05
N ILE A 201 -11.65 -15.58 -11.87
CA ILE A 201 -11.75 -16.76 -12.75
C ILE A 201 -10.68 -17.83 -12.51
N ASP A 202 -9.85 -17.69 -11.46
CA ASP A 202 -8.75 -18.61 -11.11
C ASP A 202 -7.81 -18.90 -12.29
N LEU A 203 -7.17 -17.84 -12.83
CA LEU A 203 -6.24 -17.93 -13.96
C LEU A 203 -5.14 -18.98 -13.74
N ARG A 204 -4.64 -19.07 -12.51
CA ARG A 204 -3.60 -20.02 -12.13
C ARG A 204 -4.10 -21.46 -11.93
N LYS A 205 -5.42 -21.67 -11.78
CA LYS A 205 -6.05 -22.96 -11.45
C LYS A 205 -5.46 -23.59 -10.19
N ILE A 206 -5.16 -22.77 -9.19
CA ILE A 206 -4.55 -23.19 -7.92
C ILE A 206 -5.59 -23.37 -6.82
N ASN A 207 -6.76 -22.73 -6.95
CA ASN A 207 -7.86 -22.88 -6.01
C ASN A 207 -8.64 -24.15 -6.34
N ARG A 208 -8.02 -25.31 -6.12
CA ARG A 208 -8.72 -26.61 -6.05
C ARG A 208 -9.39 -26.75 -4.68
N THR A 209 -10.38 -25.92 -4.41
CA THR A 209 -11.39 -26.26 -3.41
C THR A 209 -12.50 -27.01 -4.13
N VAL A 210 -12.45 -28.35 -3.98
CA VAL A 210 -13.48 -29.40 -4.14
C VAL A 210 -14.51 -29.18 -5.24
#